data_AF-A0A3D3P407-F1
#
_entry.id   AF-A0A3D3P407-F1
#
_cell.length_a   1.000
_cell.length_b   1.000
_cell.length_c   1.000
_cell.angle_alpha   90.00
_cell.angle_beta   90.00
_cell.angle_gamma   90.00
#
_symmetry.space_group_name_H-M   'P 1'
#
loop_
_entity.id
_entity.type
_entity.pdbx_description
1 polymer ?
#
loop_
_entity_poly.entity_id
_entity_poly.type
_entity_poly.pdbx_seq_one_letter_code
_entity_poly.pdbx_strand_id
1 'polypeptide(L)' 'LGRNPEITRFKGLGEISPDEFKFMIGKDMRLDPVQMEEGRGLKEMLTFYMGKNTPDRQGFIIKNLRDDVDSAEV' A
#
# COMPACT_ATOMS: atom_id res chain seq x y z
N LEU A 1 -22.20 -17.40 -5.27
CA LEU A 1 -21.31 -17.83 -6.37
C LEU A 1 -21.86 -19.14 -6.90
N GLY A 2 -22.08 -19.27 -8.21
CA GLY A 2 -22.66 -20.46 -8.82
C GLY A 2 -21.74 -21.69 -8.74
N ARG A 3 -22.03 -22.74 -9.52
CA ARG A 3 -21.18 -23.93 -9.59
C ARG A 3 -19.82 -23.55 -10.23
N ASN A 4 -18.73 -23.82 -9.52
CA ASN A 4 -17.32 -23.57 -9.89
C ASN A 4 -16.94 -22.10 -10.16
N PRO A 5 -16.85 -21.26 -9.11
CA PRO A 5 -16.31 -19.91 -9.26
C PRO A 5 -14.79 -19.95 -9.51
N GLU A 6 -14.34 -19.11 -10.44
CA GLU A 6 -12.92 -18.80 -10.62
C GLU A 6 -12.59 -17.50 -9.86
N ILE A 7 -11.49 -17.50 -9.11
CA ILE A 7 -11.05 -16.37 -8.32
C ILE A 7 -9.66 -15.95 -8.81
N THR A 8 -9.55 -14.71 -9.28
CA THR A 8 -8.28 -14.12 -9.71
C THR A 8 -7.76 -13.17 -8.64
N ARG A 9 -6.50 -13.34 -8.22
CA ARG A 9 -5.80 -12.45 -7.29
C ARG A 9 -4.70 -11.68 -8.02
N PHE A 10 -4.95 -10.41 -8.31
CA PHE A 10 -3.96 -9.51 -8.92
C PHE A 10 -2.81 -9.23 -7.94
N LYS A 11 -1.55 -9.33 -8.38
CA LYS A 11 -0.36 -8.93 -7.61
C LYS A 11 0.10 -7.52 -7.96
N GLY A 12 -0.30 -7.00 -9.12
CA GLY A 12 -0.10 -5.62 -9.52
C GLY A 12 -1.06 -5.18 -10.62
N LEU A 13 -1.00 -3.91 -10.98
CA LEU A 13 -1.89 -3.32 -11.99
C LEU A 13 -1.63 -3.87 -13.41
N GLY A 14 -0.42 -4.35 -13.69
CA GLY A 14 -0.04 -4.90 -15.00
C GLY A 14 -0.70 -6.24 -15.35
N GLU A 15 -1.34 -6.90 -14.37
CA GLU A 15 -2.09 -8.15 -14.59
C GLU A 15 -3.56 -7.90 -14.99
N ILE A 16 -3.99 -6.63 -15.05
CA ILE A 16 -5.35 -6.24 -15.36
C ILE A 16 -5.40 -5.73 -16.80
N SER A 17 -6.29 -6.25 -17.63
CA SER A 17 -6.46 -5.72 -18.98
C SER A 17 -7.07 -4.31 -18.94
N PRO A 18 -6.83 -3.46 -19.97
CA PRO A 18 -7.43 -2.12 -20.01
C PRO A 18 -8.96 -2.11 -19.91
N ASP A 19 -9.62 -3.10 -20.51
CA ASP A 19 -11.08 -3.22 -20.50
C ASP A 19 -11.60 -3.56 -19.09
N GLU A 20 -10.90 -4.42 -18.35
CA GLU A 20 -11.25 -4.74 -16.96
C GLU A 20 -10.95 -3.56 -16.02
N PHE A 21 -9.81 -2.89 -16.20
CA PHE A 21 -9.36 -1.81 -15.32
C PHE A 21 -10.30 -0.60 -15.38
N LYS A 22 -10.91 -0.35 -16.54
CA LYS A 22 -11.93 0.71 -16.72
C LYS A 22 -13.11 0.56 -15.76
N PHE A 23 -13.48 -0.66 -15.35
CA PHE A 23 -14.56 -0.87 -14.39
C PHE A 23 -14.15 -0.56 -12.95
N MET A 24 -12.84 -0.46 -12.66
CA MET A 24 -12.29 -0.16 -11.34
C MET A 24 -12.01 1.35 -11.15
N ILE A 25 -11.79 2.08 -12.25
CA ILE A 25 -11.46 3.51 -12.24
C ILE A 25 -12.62 4.32 -12.83
N GLY A 26 -13.20 5.20 -12.02
CA GLY A 26 -14.35 6.01 -12.44
C GLY A 26 -14.79 6.98 -11.36
N LYS A 27 -15.94 7.62 -11.56
CA LYS A 27 -16.48 8.60 -10.60
C LYS A 27 -16.80 7.99 -9.24
N ASP A 28 -17.15 6.71 -9.22
CA ASP A 28 -17.52 5.96 -8.02
C ASP A 28 -16.31 5.26 -7.36
N MET A 29 -15.09 5.51 -7.85
CA MET A 29 -13.90 4.90 -7.28
C MET A 29 -13.66 5.40 -5.85
N ARG A 30 -13.19 4.49 -4.99
CA ARG A 30 -12.83 4.84 -3.62
C ARG A 30 -11.47 5.53 -3.62
N LEU A 31 -11.49 6.86 -3.47
CA LEU A 31 -10.29 7.67 -3.28
C LEU A 31 -9.97 7.83 -1.79
N ASP A 32 -8.68 7.82 -1.45
CA ASP A 32 -8.19 8.20 -0.13
C ASP A 32 -7.43 9.53 -0.27
N PRO A 33 -8.06 10.68 0.08
CA PRO A 33 -7.45 11.98 -0.13
C PRO A 33 -6.29 12.22 0.83
N VAL A 34 -5.13 12.58 0.28
CA VAL A 34 -3.97 12.95 1.10
C VAL A 34 -4.19 14.33 1.70
N GLN A 35 -4.32 14.38 3.04
CA GLN A 35 -4.43 15.63 3.79
C GLN A 35 -3.06 16.01 4.37
N MET A 36 -2.70 17.28 4.24
CA MET A 36 -1.50 17.85 4.83
C MET A 36 -1.89 18.71 6.02
N GLU A 37 -1.40 18.39 7.21
CA GLU A 37 -1.54 19.29 8.37
C GLU A 37 -0.38 20.27 8.39
N GLU A 38 -0.68 21.56 8.25
CA GLU A 38 0.29 22.64 8.43
C GLU A 38 0.91 22.58 9.83
N GLY A 39 2.24 22.67 9.92
CA GLY A 39 2.98 22.70 11.18
C GLY A 39 3.43 21.35 11.70
N ARG A 40 2.98 20.22 11.13
CA ARG A 40 3.66 18.93 11.35
C ARG A 40 4.97 18.93 10.57
N GLY A 41 6.03 18.37 11.17
CA GLY A 41 7.36 18.26 10.57
C GLY A 41 7.41 17.34 9.34
N LEU A 42 6.70 17.71 8.27
CA LEU A 42 6.60 16.97 7.02
C LEU A 42 7.98 16.81 6.39
N LYS A 43 8.79 17.88 6.40
CA LYS A 43 10.15 17.87 5.88
C LYS A 43 11.02 16.89 6.65
N GLU A 44 10.92 16.89 7.98
CA GLU A 44 11.67 16.00 8.86
C GLU A 44 11.22 14.55 8.67
N MET A 45 9.90 14.31 8.57
CA MET A 45 9.31 13.00 8.31
C MET A 45 9.78 12.43 6.96
N LEU A 46 9.68 13.21 5.88
CA LEU A 46 10.14 12.79 4.55
C LEU A 46 11.65 12.55 4.54
N THR A 47 12.43 13.42 5.19
CA THR A 47 13.89 13.23 5.29
C THR A 47 14.23 11.95 6.04
N PHE A 48 13.50 11.64 7.11
CA PHE A 48 13.69 10.42 7.88
C PHE A 48 13.36 9.16 7.06
N TYR A 49 12.18 9.09 6.44
CA TYR A 49 11.75 7.89 5.72
C TYR A 49 12.41 7.73 4.34
N MET A 50 12.59 8.82 3.58
CA MET A 50 13.05 8.79 2.19
C MET A 50 14.51 9.23 1.99
N GLY A 51 15.19 9.68 3.06
CA GLY A 51 16.57 10.14 3.00
C GLY A 51 17.61 9.02 2.91
N LYS A 52 18.83 9.32 3.36
CA LYS A 52 19.95 8.36 3.36
C LYS A 52 19.63 7.15 4.23
N ASN A 53 20.26 6.02 3.91
CA ASN A 53 20.17 4.84 4.76
C ASN A 53 21.04 5.02 6.02
N THR A 54 20.39 5.02 7.18
CA THR A 54 21.06 5.18 8.48
C THR A 54 20.70 4.02 9.42
N PRO A 55 21.58 3.66 10.36
CA PRO A 55 21.29 2.65 11.39
C PRO A 55 20.04 2.98 12.21
N ASP A 56 19.82 4.26 12.53
CA ASP A 56 18.65 4.71 13.29
C ASP A 56 17.34 4.45 12.53
N ARG A 57 17.31 4.74 11.22
CA ARG A 57 16.16 4.45 10.37
C ARG A 57 15.89 2.95 10.29
N GLN A 58 16.94 2.16 10.13
CA GLN A 58 16.83 0.70 10.09
C GLN A 58 16.26 0.14 11.39
N GLY A 59 16.82 0.54 12.55
CA GLY A 59 16.34 0.11 13.86
C GLY A 59 14.90 0.54 14.12
N PHE A 60 14.53 1.75 13.69
CA PHE A 60 13.14 2.22 13.76
C PHE A 60 12.20 1.36 12.90
N ILE A 61 12.57 1.06 11.65
CA ILE A 61 11.74 0.24 10.75
C ILE A 61 11.56 -1.16 11.34
N ILE A 62 12.64 -1.83 11.76
CA ILE A 62 12.58 -3.19 12.33
C ILE A 62 11.64 -3.23 13.55
N LYS A 63 11.72 -2.23 14.44
CA LYS A 63 10.87 -2.16 15.63
C LYS A 63 9.38 -1.98 15.32
N ASN A 64 9.05 -1.31 14.20
CA ASN A 64 7.67 -0.95 13.84
C ASN A 64 7.10 -1.80 12.70
N LEU A 65 7.93 -2.59 12.04
CA LEU A 65 7.49 -3.56 11.05
C LEU A 65 6.66 -4.61 11.79
N ARG A 66 5.38 -4.71 11.42
CA ARG A 66 4.52 -5.77 11.95
C ARG A 66 4.94 -7.08 11.30
N ASP A 67 4.96 -8.15 12.08
CA ASP A 67 5.14 -9.49 11.53
C ASP A 67 4.06 -9.76 10.48
N ASP A 68 4.46 -10.42 9.38
CA ASP A 68 3.56 -10.74 8.29
C ASP A 68 2.38 -11.57 8.81
N VAL A 69 1.18 -11.01 8.75
CA VAL A 69 -0.07 -11.67 9.15
C VAL A 69 -0.29 -12.97 8.35
N ASP A 70 0.29 -13.07 7.15
CA ASP A 70 0.24 -14.25 6.28
C ASP A 70 1.11 -15.42 6.77
N SER A 71 1.99 -15.24 7.78
CA SER A 71 2.81 -16.34 8.34
C SER A 71 2.09 -17.15 9.42
N ALA A 72 0.88 -16.75 9.82
CA ALA A 72 0.11 -17.37 10.90
C ALA A 72 -1.01 -18.34 10.44
N GLU A 73 -1.08 -18.68 9.15
CA GLU A 73 -1.98 -19.73 8.65
C GLU A 73 -1.16 -20.86 8.00
N VAL A 74 -0.81 -21.86 8.83
CA VAL A 74 -0.52 -23.25 8.42
C VAL A 74 -1.27 -24.19 9.34
#